data_AF-A0A818N4I4-F1
#
_entry.id   AF-A0A818N4I4-F1
#
_cell.length_a   1.000
_cell.length_b   1.000
_cell.length_c   1.000
_cell.angle_alpha   90.00
_cell.angle_beta   90.00
_cell.angle_gamma   90.00
#
_symmetry.space_group_name_H-M   'P 1'
#
loop_
_entity.id
_entity.type
_entity.pdbx_description
1 polymer ?
#
loop_
_entity_poly.entity_id
_entity_poly.type
_entity_poly.pdbx_seq_one_letter_code
_entity_poly.pdbx_strand_id
1 'polypeptide(L)'
;KIKHNVVHENGCKKALNDGPVVLGTVKITNDVKNDCRFVHIDIPLQKPVIVGVVEPPYIFMSDAEISSEFHCNYGIHCYRIDPSSIDFINDADVFHSKITTTPHCCYGISINLLLRIDDSKLVMGLKVTKLYVFLDKPNKWLALTQALQTSRAQLSISAIPYESFLSRSIDLSPPFYHSSYVILTVPRTTGPSLSAFLQPFSWTTWCLIFLVLNATAIFEIFFEWHSPYGLTPKGRRRHKVFSL
;
A
#
# COMPACT_ATOMS: atom_id res chain seq x y z
N LYS A 1 -10.79 31.26 19.14
CA LYS A 1 -11.45 31.66 17.86
C LYS A 1 -10.54 31.29 16.69
N ILE A 2 -10.38 30.00 16.40
CA ILE A 2 -9.86 29.49 15.13
C ILE A 2 -10.79 28.35 14.71
N LYS A 3 -11.42 28.54 13.55
CA LYS A 3 -12.30 27.60 12.84
C LYS A 3 -11.43 26.81 11.86
N HIS A 4 -11.62 25.50 11.79
CA HIS A 4 -11.44 24.69 10.57
C HIS A 4 -12.48 23.55 10.71
N ASN A 5 -13.70 23.67 10.15
CA ASN A 5 -14.09 23.42 8.75
C ASN A 5 -13.46 22.15 8.18
N VAL A 6 -14.02 21.00 8.56
CA VAL A 6 -13.98 19.80 7.73
C VAL A 6 -15.27 19.81 6.90
N VAL A 7 -15.11 19.58 5.61
CA VAL A 7 -16.07 19.79 4.55
C VAL A 7 -17.39 19.05 4.83
N HIS A 8 -18.44 19.87 4.88
CA HIS A 8 -19.83 19.49 4.78
C HIS A 8 -20.12 18.90 3.39
N GLU A 9 -20.65 17.68 3.35
CA GLU A 9 -21.81 17.41 2.48
C GLU A 9 -23.05 17.62 3.37
N ASN A 10 -23.68 18.77 3.15
CA ASN A 10 -25.02 19.20 3.56
C ASN A 10 -25.65 18.64 4.85
N GLY A 11 -25.74 19.49 5.88
CA GLY A 11 -27.04 19.65 6.57
C GLY A 11 -27.29 19.02 7.94
N CYS A 12 -26.41 18.19 8.52
CA CYS A 12 -26.77 17.53 9.79
C CYS A 12 -26.33 18.22 11.07
N LYS A 13 -27.33 18.75 11.79
CA LYS A 13 -27.27 19.06 13.23
C LYS A 13 -28.47 18.41 13.92
N LYS A 14 -28.23 17.58 14.94
CA LYS A 14 -29.22 17.30 16.00
C LYS A 14 -28.48 16.83 17.26
N ALA A 15 -28.40 17.64 18.32
CA ALA A 15 -29.36 17.77 19.43
C ALA A 15 -29.70 16.40 20.06
N LEU A 16 -28.87 16.01 21.04
CA LEU A 16 -29.00 14.80 21.86
C LEU A 16 -29.81 15.18 23.11
N ASN A 17 -31.12 14.91 23.12
CA ASN A 17 -31.95 14.89 24.33
C ASN A 17 -32.86 13.66 24.27
N ASP A 18 -32.99 13.04 25.45
CA ASP A 18 -33.98 12.05 25.90
C ASP A 18 -33.69 10.55 25.75
N GLY A 19 -33.50 9.91 26.91
CA GLY A 19 -34.14 8.63 27.23
C GLY A 19 -33.25 7.37 27.26
N PRO A 20 -33.38 6.48 28.28
CA PRO A 20 -32.53 5.30 28.41
C PRO A 20 -33.09 4.14 27.55
N VAL A 21 -32.28 3.60 26.63
CA VAL A 21 -32.60 2.37 25.90
C VAL A 21 -31.78 1.23 26.50
N VAL A 22 -32.49 0.24 27.03
CA VAL A 22 -31.97 -0.94 27.71
C VAL A 22 -32.17 -2.17 26.81
N LEU A 23 -31.11 -2.99 26.76
CA LEU A 23 -31.01 -4.38 26.27
C LEU A 23 -31.09 -4.63 24.75
N GLY A 24 -29.90 -4.93 24.21
CA GLY A 24 -29.65 -6.18 23.48
C GLY A 24 -30.06 -6.20 22.01
N THR A 25 -29.08 -5.91 21.15
CA THR A 25 -28.87 -6.31 19.74
C THR A 25 -28.09 -5.17 19.10
N VAL A 26 -26.98 -5.44 18.42
CA VAL A 26 -26.33 -4.43 17.57
C VAL A 26 -27.23 -4.26 16.36
N LYS A 27 -28.27 -3.45 16.52
CA LYS A 27 -29.16 -3.04 15.45
C LYS A 27 -28.62 -1.71 14.95
N ILE A 28 -27.86 -1.74 13.86
CA ILE A 28 -27.51 -0.51 13.14
C ILE A 28 -28.82 0.04 12.59
N THR A 29 -29.45 0.94 13.35
CA THR A 29 -30.66 1.62 12.93
C THR A 29 -30.25 2.69 11.93
N ASN A 30 -30.55 2.45 10.65
CA ASN A 30 -30.42 3.47 9.60
C ASN A 30 -31.55 4.49 9.81
N ASP A 31 -31.32 5.53 10.62
CA ASP A 31 -32.26 6.65 10.71
C ASP A 31 -31.90 7.68 9.63
N VAL A 32 -32.70 7.72 8.57
CA VAL A 32 -32.54 8.70 7.48
C VAL A 32 -33.29 9.96 7.89
N LYS A 33 -32.54 10.92 8.45
CA LYS A 33 -33.09 12.24 8.77
C LYS A 33 -32.16 13.32 8.22
N ASN A 34 -32.68 14.06 7.23
CA ASN A 34 -31.99 15.16 6.54
C ASN A 34 -30.68 14.75 5.84
N ASP A 35 -30.76 13.81 4.89
CA ASP A 35 -29.66 13.43 3.97
C ASP A 35 -28.36 12.93 4.63
N CYS A 36 -28.38 12.66 5.93
CA CYS A 36 -27.28 12.05 6.64
C CYS A 36 -27.67 10.66 7.12
N ARG A 37 -26.74 9.74 6.93
CA ARG A 37 -26.82 8.39 7.45
C ARG A 37 -26.10 8.35 8.80
N PHE A 38 -26.88 8.33 9.87
CA PHE A 38 -26.33 8.13 11.21
C PHE A 38 -26.20 6.64 11.48
N VAL A 39 -25.01 6.22 11.92
CA VAL A 39 -24.75 4.85 12.37
C VAL A 39 -24.74 4.88 13.89
N HIS A 40 -25.86 4.49 14.49
CA HIS A 40 -25.93 4.24 15.93
C HIS A 40 -25.32 2.87 16.22
N ILE A 41 -24.18 2.88 16.90
CA ILE A 41 -23.54 1.65 17.39
C ILE A 41 -23.97 1.51 18.85
N ASP A 42 -25.08 0.80 19.08
CA ASP A 42 -25.53 0.46 20.43
C ASP A 42 -24.66 -0.69 20.96
N ILE A 43 -23.52 -0.34 21.53
CA ILE A 43 -22.63 -1.30 22.19
C ILE A 43 -23.23 -1.59 23.58
N PRO A 44 -23.54 -2.86 23.92
CA PRO A 44 -23.98 -3.19 25.27
C PRO A 44 -22.91 -2.81 26.31
N LEU A 45 -23.27 -2.69 27.60
CA LEU A 45 -22.34 -2.40 28.71
C LEU A 45 -21.17 -3.41 28.88
N GLN A 46 -21.06 -4.42 28.01
CA GLN A 46 -19.94 -5.35 27.93
C GLN A 46 -18.89 -4.85 26.95
N LYS A 47 -17.62 -5.09 27.29
CA LYS A 47 -16.46 -4.74 26.46
C LYS A 47 -16.60 -5.38 25.07
N PRO A 48 -16.58 -4.59 23.97
CA PRO A 48 -16.73 -5.14 22.63
C PRO A 48 -15.52 -5.98 22.24
N VAL A 49 -15.78 -7.11 21.59
CA VAL A 49 -14.79 -7.97 20.93
C VAL A 49 -14.53 -7.39 19.55
N ILE A 50 -13.25 -7.09 19.29
CA ILE A 50 -12.81 -6.55 18.00
C ILE A 50 -12.01 -7.62 17.29
N VAL A 51 -12.32 -7.85 16.01
CA VAL A 51 -11.62 -8.81 15.17
C VAL A 51 -10.91 -8.12 14.00
N GLY A 52 -9.75 -8.63 13.60
CA GLY A 52 -9.02 -8.15 12.44
C GLY A 52 -8.36 -9.28 11.68
N VAL A 53 -7.70 -8.94 10.58
CA VAL A 53 -7.01 -9.89 9.71
C VAL A 53 -5.59 -9.36 9.47
N VAL A 54 -4.58 -10.22 9.57
CA VAL A 54 -3.20 -9.86 9.20
C VAL A 54 -3.15 -9.58 7.70
N GLU A 55 -2.78 -8.35 7.36
CA GLU A 55 -2.63 -7.87 5.99
C GLU A 55 -1.75 -6.61 5.97
N PRO A 56 -0.48 -6.74 5.59
CA PRO A 56 0.40 -5.61 5.32
C PRO A 56 -0.17 -4.70 4.21
N PRO A 57 -0.14 -3.35 4.33
CA PRO A 57 0.45 -2.55 5.41
C PRO A 57 -0.54 -2.15 6.54
N TYR A 58 -1.74 -2.73 6.56
CA TYR A 58 -2.83 -2.31 7.44
C TYR A 58 -2.72 -2.87 8.85
N ILE A 59 -2.45 -4.17 8.95
CA ILE A 59 -2.26 -4.89 10.21
C ILE A 59 -1.09 -5.84 10.06
N PHE A 60 -0.08 -5.61 10.88
CA PHE A 60 1.05 -6.49 11.13
C PHE A 60 0.88 -7.13 12.50
N MET A 61 1.48 -8.31 12.64
CA MET A 61 1.54 -9.05 13.89
C MET A 61 3.00 -9.43 14.15
N SER A 62 3.46 -9.29 15.39
CA SER A 62 4.79 -9.74 15.76
C SER A 62 4.89 -11.27 15.73
N ASP A 63 5.99 -11.77 15.17
CA ASP A 63 6.29 -13.21 15.20
C ASP A 63 6.57 -13.70 16.63
N ALA A 64 7.21 -12.84 17.43
CA ALA A 64 7.47 -13.09 18.83
C ALA A 64 6.23 -12.82 19.70
N GLU A 65 6.05 -13.68 20.69
CA GLU A 65 5.07 -13.51 21.77
C GLU A 65 5.56 -12.44 22.76
N ILE A 66 4.61 -11.74 23.38
CA ILE A 66 4.93 -10.75 24.41
C ILE A 66 5.34 -11.49 25.67
N SER A 67 6.58 -11.25 26.08
CA SER A 67 7.21 -11.83 27.27
C SER A 67 7.93 -10.74 28.06
N SER A 68 8.53 -11.09 29.19
CA SER A 68 9.33 -10.13 29.99
C SER A 68 10.53 -9.54 29.24
N GLU A 69 11.01 -10.20 28.19
CA GLU A 69 12.11 -9.72 27.33
C GLU A 69 11.62 -8.91 26.13
N PHE A 70 10.37 -9.14 25.69
CA PHE A 70 9.79 -8.51 24.51
C PHE A 70 8.51 -7.75 24.88
N HIS A 71 8.66 -6.44 25.11
CA HIS A 71 7.56 -5.54 25.41
C HIS A 71 6.99 -4.88 24.13
N CYS A 72 5.66 -4.83 24.04
CA CYS A 72 4.95 -4.16 22.95
C CYS A 72 4.96 -2.64 23.14
N ASN A 73 6.04 -1.99 22.69
CA ASN A 73 6.20 -0.53 22.79
C ASN A 73 5.37 0.25 21.76
N TYR A 74 5.07 -0.37 20.62
CA TYR A 74 4.33 0.24 19.53
C TYR A 74 3.21 -0.69 19.06
N GLY A 75 1.96 -0.24 19.20
CA GLY A 75 0.78 -1.02 18.84
C GLY A 75 -0.05 -1.44 20.06
N ILE A 76 -0.82 -2.52 19.91
CA ILE A 76 -1.67 -3.07 20.96
C ILE A 76 -1.49 -4.57 21.10
N HIS A 77 -1.79 -5.07 22.30
CA HIS A 77 -1.86 -6.50 22.58
C HIS A 77 -3.00 -7.12 21.78
N CYS A 78 -2.69 -8.18 21.05
CA CYS A 78 -3.64 -8.92 20.23
C CYS A 78 -3.47 -10.42 20.40
N TYR A 79 -4.54 -11.17 20.20
CA TYR A 79 -4.55 -12.62 20.28
C TYR A 79 -4.62 -13.23 18.88
N ARG A 80 -3.76 -14.22 18.65
CA ARG A 80 -3.70 -14.97 17.39
C ARG A 80 -4.87 -15.92 17.29
N ILE A 81 -5.54 -15.92 16.14
CA ILE A 81 -6.55 -16.94 15.80
C ILE A 81 -6.22 -17.58 14.45
N ASP A 82 -6.24 -18.90 14.45
CA ASP A 82 -6.20 -19.70 13.24
C ASP A 82 -7.61 -19.89 12.67
N PRO A 83 -7.92 -19.37 11.46
CA PRO A 83 -9.26 -19.54 10.85
C PRO A 83 -9.60 -21.00 10.52
N SER A 84 -8.60 -21.88 10.52
CA SER A 84 -8.74 -23.32 10.29
C SER A 84 -8.77 -24.14 11.58
N SER A 85 -8.72 -23.51 12.77
CA SER A 85 -8.76 -24.26 14.03
C SER A 85 -10.16 -24.82 14.28
N ILE A 86 -10.21 -26.05 14.80
CA ILE A 86 -11.47 -26.72 15.17
C ILE A 86 -12.17 -25.93 16.29
N ASP A 87 -11.39 -25.31 17.17
CA ASP A 87 -11.89 -24.48 18.27
C ASP A 87 -12.74 -23.32 17.75
N PHE A 88 -12.30 -22.60 16.72
CA PHE A 88 -13.07 -21.51 16.12
C PHE A 88 -14.40 -21.99 15.49
N ILE A 89 -14.39 -23.18 14.88
CA ILE A 89 -15.56 -23.71 14.19
C ILE A 89 -16.62 -24.17 15.21
N ASN A 90 -16.21 -24.89 16.25
CA ASN A 90 -17.10 -25.59 17.16
C ASN A 90 -17.51 -24.76 18.38
N ASP A 91 -16.64 -23.90 18.88
CA ASP A 91 -16.93 -23.10 20.07
C ASP A 91 -17.48 -21.72 19.64
N ALA A 92 -18.73 -21.45 20.03
CA ALA A 92 -19.38 -20.18 19.74
C ALA A 92 -18.81 -19.04 20.60
N ASP A 93 -18.24 -19.38 21.76
CA ASP A 93 -17.77 -18.42 22.75
C ASP A 93 -16.24 -18.28 22.75
N VAL A 94 -15.53 -18.67 21.69
CA VAL A 94 -14.05 -18.61 21.58
C VAL A 94 -13.46 -17.25 21.97
N PHE A 95 -14.19 -16.16 21.72
CA PHE A 95 -13.76 -14.80 22.07
C PHE A 95 -14.11 -14.38 23.52
N HIS A 96 -15.11 -15.04 24.11
CA HIS A 96 -15.57 -14.83 25.47
C HIS A 96 -14.88 -15.77 26.47
N SER A 97 -14.54 -16.99 26.05
CA SER A 97 -13.72 -17.94 26.79
C SER A 97 -12.29 -17.41 26.88
N LYS A 98 -11.64 -17.72 28.01
CA LYS A 98 -10.27 -17.27 28.29
C LYS A 98 -9.33 -18.11 27.43
N ILE A 99 -9.14 -17.70 26.17
CA ILE A 99 -8.08 -18.20 25.30
C ILE A 99 -6.75 -18.11 26.08
N THR A 100 -6.10 -19.26 26.28
CA THR A 100 -4.79 -19.39 26.94
C THR A 100 -3.66 -19.17 25.95
N THR A 101 -3.85 -18.35 24.91
CA THR A 101 -2.76 -17.96 24.01
C THR A 101 -2.08 -16.72 24.57
N THR A 102 -0.76 -16.74 24.48
CA THR A 102 0.10 -15.61 24.80
C THR A 102 -0.20 -14.47 23.81
N PRO A 103 -0.26 -13.22 24.31
CA PRO A 103 -0.56 -12.09 23.45
C PRO A 103 0.64 -11.77 22.55
N HIS A 104 0.35 -11.34 21.34
CA HIS A 104 1.31 -10.77 20.40
C HIS A 104 1.11 -9.26 20.30
N CYS A 105 2.08 -8.59 19.67
CA CYS A 105 2.02 -7.15 19.43
C CYS A 105 1.50 -6.90 18.00
N CYS A 106 0.34 -6.27 17.89
CA CYS A 106 -0.25 -5.88 16.61
C CYS A 106 -0.10 -4.39 16.37
N TYR A 107 0.32 -4.02 15.16
CA TYR A 107 0.56 -2.64 14.76
C TYR A 107 0.24 -2.45 13.28
N GLY A 108 0.06 -1.21 12.84
CA GLY A 108 -0.23 -0.89 11.44
C GLY A 108 -1.17 0.31 11.30
N ILE A 109 -1.53 0.64 10.06
CA ILE A 109 -2.40 1.79 9.77
C ILE A 109 -3.76 1.63 10.43
N SER A 110 -4.38 0.45 10.28
CA SER A 110 -5.70 0.18 10.83
C SER A 110 -5.69 0.19 12.36
N ILE A 111 -4.67 -0.39 12.99
CA ILE A 111 -4.52 -0.39 14.45
C ILE A 111 -4.35 1.03 15.00
N ASN A 112 -3.58 1.88 14.32
CA ASN A 112 -3.40 3.27 14.73
C ASN A 112 -4.71 4.07 14.59
N LEU A 113 -5.48 3.83 13.53
CA LEU A 113 -6.82 4.43 13.39
C LEU A 113 -7.74 3.97 14.53
N LEU A 114 -7.72 2.70 14.89
CA LEU A 114 -8.51 2.17 16.00
C LEU A 114 -8.17 2.86 17.32
N LEU A 115 -6.89 2.97 17.64
CA LEU A 115 -6.40 3.67 18.84
C LEU A 115 -6.85 5.14 18.88
N ARG A 116 -6.80 5.83 17.74
CA ARG A 116 -7.29 7.22 17.64
C ARG A 116 -8.80 7.33 17.84
N ILE A 117 -9.58 6.36 17.36
CA ILE A 117 -11.03 6.34 17.55
C ILE A 117 -11.36 6.08 19.03
N ASP A 118 -10.61 5.18 19.68
CA ASP A 118 -10.71 4.90 21.11
C ASP A 118 -10.44 6.17 21.95
N ASP A 119 -9.33 6.86 21.67
CA ASP A 119 -8.93 8.08 22.39
C ASP A 119 -9.89 9.26 22.16
N SER A 120 -10.39 9.42 20.94
CA SER A 120 -11.28 10.53 20.59
C SER A 120 -12.69 10.38 21.17
N LYS A 121 -13.04 9.22 21.75
CA LYS A 121 -14.39 8.89 22.24
C LYS A 121 -15.49 9.13 21.20
N LEU A 122 -15.14 9.06 19.92
CA LEU A 122 -16.08 9.26 18.81
C LEU A 122 -17.23 8.25 18.88
N VAL A 123 -16.91 7.02 19.29
CA VAL A 123 -17.87 5.96 19.59
C VAL A 123 -17.98 5.85 21.11
N MET A 124 -19.12 6.29 21.64
CA MET A 124 -19.38 6.28 23.09
C MET A 124 -19.35 4.84 23.60
N GLY A 125 -18.43 4.52 24.51
CA GLY A 125 -18.30 3.18 25.10
C GLY A 125 -17.40 2.21 24.33
N LEU A 126 -16.80 2.61 23.21
CA LEU A 126 -15.73 1.82 22.61
C LEU A 126 -14.49 1.92 23.52
N LYS A 127 -14.11 0.79 24.10
CA LYS A 127 -12.83 0.62 24.79
C LYS A 127 -12.15 -0.61 24.24
N VAL A 128 -11.07 -0.42 23.49
CA VAL A 128 -10.27 -1.52 22.94
C VAL A 128 -9.66 -2.32 24.10
N THR A 129 -10.18 -3.51 24.35
CA THR A 129 -9.70 -4.38 25.45
C THR A 129 -9.30 -5.75 24.98
N LYS A 130 -9.97 -6.29 23.96
CA LYS A 130 -9.65 -7.56 23.33
C LYS A 130 -9.66 -7.39 21.81
N LEU A 131 -8.46 -7.41 21.23
CA LEU A 131 -8.28 -7.53 19.78
C LEU A 131 -7.87 -8.96 19.44
N TYR A 132 -8.60 -9.57 18.52
CA TYR A 132 -8.27 -10.88 17.96
C TYR A 132 -7.93 -10.72 16.49
N VAL A 133 -6.83 -11.32 16.04
CA VAL A 133 -6.38 -11.18 14.66
C VAL A 133 -6.25 -12.56 14.01
N PHE A 134 -6.96 -12.74 12.89
CA PHE A 134 -6.85 -13.92 12.05
C PHE A 134 -5.57 -13.87 11.24
N LEU A 135 -4.87 -15.00 11.17
CA LEU A 135 -3.68 -15.15 10.36
C LEU A 135 -3.96 -15.02 8.86
N ASP A 136 -2.91 -14.72 8.11
CA ASP A 136 -2.96 -14.65 6.66
C ASP A 136 -3.07 -16.04 6.02
N LYS A 137 -4.28 -16.59 6.06
CA LYS A 137 -4.68 -17.86 5.45
C LYS A 137 -5.81 -17.63 4.44
N PRO A 138 -6.00 -18.49 3.42
CA PRO A 138 -7.00 -18.27 2.38
C PRO A 138 -8.43 -18.11 2.93
N ASN A 139 -8.77 -18.80 4.02
CA ASN A 139 -10.10 -18.76 4.64
C ASN A 139 -10.27 -17.60 5.64
N LYS A 140 -9.32 -16.67 5.75
CA LYS A 140 -9.33 -15.57 6.75
C LYS A 140 -10.56 -14.68 6.61
N TRP A 141 -10.95 -14.34 5.39
CA TRP A 141 -12.10 -13.48 5.12
C TRP A 141 -13.41 -14.18 5.45
N LEU A 142 -13.53 -15.46 5.10
CA LEU A 142 -14.70 -16.26 5.44
C LEU A 142 -14.88 -16.34 6.97
N ALA A 143 -13.80 -16.67 7.70
CA ALA A 143 -13.82 -16.73 9.16
C ALA A 143 -14.19 -15.38 9.80
N LEU A 144 -13.64 -14.28 9.28
CA LEU A 144 -13.97 -12.93 9.74
C LEU A 144 -15.46 -12.62 9.53
N THR A 145 -15.98 -12.86 8.33
CA THR A 145 -17.41 -12.61 8.03
C THR A 145 -18.33 -13.48 8.87
N GLN A 146 -17.98 -14.75 9.06
CA GLN A 146 -18.71 -15.67 9.92
C GLN A 146 -18.73 -15.20 11.37
N ALA A 147 -17.60 -14.71 11.91
CA ALA A 147 -17.53 -14.18 13.28
C ALA A 147 -18.46 -12.96 13.49
N LEU A 148 -18.61 -12.11 12.47
CA LEU A 148 -19.53 -10.97 12.51
C LEU A 148 -20.99 -11.40 12.37
N GLN A 149 -21.30 -12.27 11.40
CA GLN A 149 -22.68 -12.75 11.16
C GLN A 149 -23.23 -13.53 12.35
N THR A 150 -22.38 -14.32 13.01
CA THR A 150 -22.76 -15.09 14.21
C THR A 150 -22.76 -14.25 15.48
N SER A 151 -22.55 -12.92 15.39
CA SER A 151 -22.48 -11.99 16.52
C SER A 151 -21.43 -12.37 17.58
N ARG A 152 -20.42 -13.17 17.20
CA ARG A 152 -19.29 -13.54 18.05
C ARG A 152 -18.29 -12.40 18.21
N ALA A 153 -18.27 -11.47 17.24
CA ALA A 153 -17.55 -10.21 17.31
C ALA A 153 -18.49 -9.05 16.94
N GLN A 154 -18.36 -7.93 17.63
CA GLN A 154 -19.23 -6.76 17.41
C GLN A 154 -18.64 -5.78 16.39
N LEU A 155 -17.32 -5.75 16.25
CA LEU A 155 -16.63 -4.85 15.34
C LEU A 155 -15.48 -5.58 14.64
N SER A 156 -15.31 -5.31 13.35
CA SER A 156 -14.11 -5.70 12.62
C SER A 156 -13.29 -4.50 12.17
N ILE A 157 -11.98 -4.69 12.13
CA ILE A 157 -11.07 -3.75 11.50
C ILE A 157 -10.09 -4.52 10.61
N SER A 158 -10.22 -4.34 9.29
CA SER A 158 -9.40 -5.04 8.30
C SER A 158 -9.54 -4.37 6.93
N ALA A 159 -8.64 -4.69 5.99
CA ALA A 159 -8.66 -4.13 4.65
C ALA A 159 -9.62 -4.90 3.73
N ILE A 160 -10.88 -4.98 4.16
CA ILE A 160 -11.94 -5.62 3.37
C ILE A 160 -12.23 -4.74 2.15
N PRO A 161 -12.26 -5.31 0.92
CA PRO A 161 -12.70 -4.58 -0.26
C PRO A 161 -14.18 -4.23 -0.13
N TYR A 162 -14.53 -3.01 -0.55
CA TYR A 162 -15.92 -2.57 -0.57
C TYR A 162 -16.66 -3.22 -1.75
N GLU A 163 -17.14 -4.44 -1.54
CA GLU A 163 -17.82 -5.22 -2.56
C GLU A 163 -19.31 -5.41 -2.23
N SER A 164 -20.15 -5.35 -3.26
CA SER A 164 -21.62 -5.35 -3.09
C SER A 164 -22.15 -6.63 -2.42
N PHE A 165 -21.60 -7.80 -2.77
CA PHE A 165 -22.04 -9.08 -2.18
C PHE A 165 -21.76 -9.14 -0.67
N LEU A 166 -20.69 -8.48 -0.23
CA LEU A 166 -20.28 -8.47 1.16
C LEU A 166 -21.12 -7.48 1.98
N SER A 167 -21.43 -6.32 1.41
CA SER A 167 -22.33 -5.33 2.01
C SER A 167 -23.75 -5.85 2.26
N ARG A 168 -24.16 -6.93 1.58
CA ARG A 168 -25.45 -7.60 1.82
C ARG A 168 -25.44 -8.47 3.08
N SER A 169 -24.27 -8.96 3.46
CA SER A 169 -24.05 -9.92 4.54
C SER A 169 -23.62 -9.27 5.84
N ILE A 170 -22.93 -8.13 5.76
CA ILE A 170 -22.44 -7.33 6.89
C ILE A 170 -22.61 -5.84 6.57
N ASP A 171 -22.91 -5.03 7.58
CA ASP A 171 -22.97 -3.58 7.44
C ASP A 171 -21.54 -3.01 7.42
N LEU A 172 -21.18 -2.34 6.33
CA LEU A 172 -19.89 -1.70 6.15
C LEU A 172 -19.98 -0.20 6.46
N SER A 173 -18.97 0.33 7.15
CA SER A 173 -18.80 1.78 7.27
C SER A 173 -18.38 2.39 5.93
N PRO A 174 -18.46 3.73 5.77
CA PRO A 174 -17.76 4.40 4.69
C PRO A 174 -16.27 4.01 4.66
N PRO A 175 -15.67 3.86 3.47
CA PRO A 175 -14.26 3.47 3.37
C PRO A 175 -13.37 4.55 3.98
N PHE A 176 -12.43 4.15 4.84
CA PHE A 176 -11.44 5.07 5.42
C PHE A 176 -10.21 5.28 4.52
N TYR A 177 -10.04 4.42 3.51
CA TYR A 177 -8.93 4.47 2.57
C TYR A 177 -9.46 4.17 1.16
N HIS A 178 -9.10 5.00 0.20
CA HIS A 178 -9.38 4.77 -1.22
C HIS A 178 -8.14 4.20 -1.89
N SER A 179 -8.22 2.93 -2.30
CA SER A 179 -7.17 2.25 -3.05
C SER A 179 -7.55 2.13 -4.53
N SER A 180 -6.53 2.14 -5.39
CA SER A 180 -6.64 1.81 -6.81
C SER A 180 -5.69 0.67 -7.14
N TYR A 181 -6.04 -0.16 -8.11
CA TYR A 181 -5.17 -1.24 -8.57
C TYR A 181 -3.98 -0.69 -9.36
N VAL A 182 -2.78 -1.20 -9.08
CA VAL A 182 -1.53 -0.88 -9.81
C VAL A 182 -0.81 -2.18 -10.11
N ILE A 183 -0.29 -2.32 -11.33
CA ILE A 183 0.51 -3.47 -11.73
C ILE A 183 1.99 -3.13 -11.51
N LEU A 184 2.62 -3.86 -10.59
CA LEU A 184 4.06 -3.74 -10.36
C LEU A 184 4.80 -4.65 -11.35
N THR A 185 5.54 -4.06 -12.28
CA THR A 185 6.45 -4.79 -13.16
C THR A 185 7.89 -4.50 -12.80
N VAL A 186 8.70 -5.55 -12.70
CA VAL A 186 10.15 -5.37 -12.55
C VAL A 186 10.70 -4.91 -13.90
N PRO A 187 11.44 -3.79 -13.96
CA PRO A 187 12.06 -3.37 -15.21
C PRO A 187 13.05 -4.45 -15.67
N ARG A 188 12.97 -4.82 -16.95
CA ARG A 188 13.94 -5.76 -17.52
C ARG A 188 15.31 -5.08 -17.55
N THR A 189 16.32 -5.74 -17.00
CA THR A 189 17.72 -5.33 -17.14
C THR A 189 18.18 -5.64 -18.56
N THR A 190 17.98 -4.71 -19.49
CA THR A 190 18.61 -4.80 -20.82
C THR A 190 20.09 -4.45 -20.66
N GLY A 191 20.99 -5.37 -21.02
CA GLY A 191 22.42 -5.05 -21.13
C GLY A 191 22.65 -3.93 -22.16
N PRO A 192 23.81 -3.25 -22.11
CA PRO A 192 24.10 -2.18 -23.06
C PRO A 192 24.02 -2.72 -24.50
N SER A 193 23.18 -2.12 -25.32
CA SER A 193 23.11 -2.48 -26.74
C SER A 193 24.39 -2.03 -27.43
N LEU A 194 24.89 -2.81 -28.39
CA LEU A 194 26.07 -2.43 -29.19
C LEU A 194 25.87 -1.09 -29.91
N SER A 195 24.60 -0.73 -30.21
CA SER A 195 24.20 0.55 -30.77
C SER A 195 24.38 1.75 -29.84
N ALA A 196 24.50 1.55 -28.52
CA ALA A 196 24.71 2.63 -27.57
C ALA A 196 26.04 3.38 -27.80
N PHE A 197 27.03 2.71 -28.41
CA PHE A 197 28.29 3.35 -28.81
C PHE A 197 28.12 4.37 -29.94
N LEU A 198 27.18 4.14 -30.86
CA LEU A 198 26.93 5.02 -32.00
C LEU A 198 25.95 6.15 -31.66
N GLN A 199 25.16 6.00 -30.59
CA GLN A 199 24.19 6.98 -30.11
C GLN A 199 24.73 8.41 -29.92
N PRO A 200 25.94 8.67 -29.40
CA PRO A 200 26.45 10.04 -29.26
C PRO A 200 26.82 10.71 -30.59
N PHE A 201 26.96 9.96 -31.69
CA PHE A 201 27.33 10.51 -32.99
C PHE A 201 26.08 10.75 -33.84
N SER A 202 25.72 12.02 -34.02
CA SER A 202 24.67 12.40 -34.96
C SER A 202 25.12 12.21 -36.42
N TRP A 203 24.16 12.08 -37.34
CA TRP A 203 24.44 12.03 -38.79
C TRP A 203 25.34 13.18 -39.27
N THR A 204 25.15 14.38 -38.69
CA THR A 204 25.96 15.56 -39.04
C THR A 204 27.44 15.37 -38.69
N THR A 205 27.74 14.70 -37.57
CA THR A 205 29.12 14.40 -37.14
C THR A 205 29.77 13.42 -38.10
N TRP A 206 29.03 12.41 -38.58
CA TRP A 206 29.52 11.50 -39.61
C TRP A 206 29.81 12.24 -40.93
N CYS A 207 28.90 13.09 -41.40
CA CYS A 207 29.14 13.91 -42.58
C CYS A 207 30.36 14.81 -42.42
N LEU A 208 30.55 15.40 -41.23
CA LEU A 208 31.69 16.25 -40.92
C LEU A 208 33.01 15.47 -40.93
N ILE A 209 33.04 14.27 -40.35
CA ILE A 209 34.22 13.39 -40.39
C ILE A 209 34.60 13.09 -41.84
N PHE A 210 33.63 12.69 -42.67
CA PHE A 210 33.90 12.44 -44.10
C PHE A 210 34.41 13.70 -44.82
N LEU A 211 33.80 14.85 -44.57
CA LEU A 211 34.21 16.11 -45.21
C LEU A 211 35.64 16.49 -44.83
N VAL A 212 35.97 16.45 -43.53
CA VAL A 212 37.31 16.80 -43.03
C VAL A 212 38.35 15.84 -43.58
N LEU A 213 38.10 14.52 -43.55
CA LEU A 213 39.04 13.51 -44.08
C LEU A 213 39.34 13.72 -45.57
N ASN A 214 38.32 14.02 -46.38
CA ASN A 214 38.51 14.27 -47.80
C ASN A 214 39.21 15.62 -48.05
N ALA A 215 38.86 16.66 -47.30
CA ALA A 215 39.53 17.95 -47.39
C ALA A 215 41.03 17.83 -47.07
N THR A 216 41.39 17.13 -45.98
CA THR A 216 42.81 16.91 -45.61
C THR A 216 43.57 16.16 -46.70
N ALA A 217 42.96 15.12 -47.31
CA ALA A 217 43.59 14.39 -48.40
C ALA A 217 43.86 15.29 -49.62
N ILE A 218 42.91 16.16 -49.99
CA ILE A 218 43.08 17.12 -51.09
C ILE A 218 44.20 18.12 -50.77
N PHE A 219 44.26 18.62 -49.54
CA PHE A 219 45.33 19.52 -49.09
C PHE A 219 46.70 18.85 -49.14
N GLU A 220 46.83 17.59 -48.68
CA GLU A 220 48.08 16.85 -48.77
C GLU A 220 48.55 16.67 -50.22
N ILE A 221 47.65 16.32 -51.13
CA ILE A 221 47.95 16.22 -52.58
C ILE A 221 48.41 17.56 -53.15
N PHE A 222 47.73 18.65 -52.79
CA PHE A 222 48.09 19.99 -53.25
C PHE A 222 49.48 20.42 -52.73
N PHE A 223 49.76 20.19 -51.45
CA PHE A 223 51.07 20.48 -50.87
C PHE A 223 52.17 19.59 -51.44
N GLU A 224 51.88 18.33 -51.74
CA GLU A 224 52.85 17.42 -52.37
C GLU A 224 53.19 17.86 -53.80
N TRP A 225 52.23 18.41 -54.54
CA TRP A 225 52.48 18.99 -55.87
C TRP A 225 53.35 20.25 -55.78
N HIS A 226 53.12 21.11 -54.79
CA HIS A 226 53.91 22.34 -54.63
C HIS A 226 55.24 22.13 -53.90
N SER A 227 55.47 20.95 -53.31
CA SER A 227 56.69 20.63 -52.57
C SER A 227 57.83 20.23 -53.51
N PRO A 228 59.03 20.83 -53.39
CA PRO A 228 60.20 20.48 -54.20
C PRO A 228 60.75 19.08 -53.93
N TYR A 229 60.31 18.42 -52.86
CA TYR A 229 60.68 17.06 -52.46
C TYR A 229 59.53 16.04 -52.60
N GLY A 230 58.36 16.48 -53.12
CA GLY A 230 57.17 15.67 -53.34
C GLY A 230 57.16 14.92 -54.68
N LEU A 231 56.02 14.92 -55.38
CA LEU A 231 55.78 14.19 -56.65
C LEU A 231 56.66 14.65 -57.83
N THR A 232 57.49 15.67 -57.66
CA THR A 232 58.45 16.12 -58.67
C THR A 232 59.82 15.43 -58.52
N PRO A 233 60.34 14.75 -59.57
CA PRO A 233 61.59 13.97 -59.49
C PRO A 233 62.85 14.81 -59.24
N LYS A 234 62.78 16.14 -59.38
CA LYS A 234 63.94 17.05 -59.35
C LYS A 234 64.61 17.14 -57.97
N GLY A 235 63.89 16.97 -56.86
CA GLY A 235 64.46 17.04 -55.52
C GLY A 235 65.13 15.75 -55.01
N ARG A 236 64.98 14.61 -55.71
CA ARG A 236 65.37 13.27 -55.20
C ARG A 236 66.29 12.44 -56.11
N ARG A 237 66.79 13.00 -57.23
CA ARG A 237 67.54 12.29 -58.29
C ARG A 237 66.88 10.94 -58.68
N ARG A 238 65.56 10.91 -58.89
CA ARG A 238 64.84 9.72 -59.38
C ARG A 238 64.30 10.00 -60.78
N HIS A 239 64.37 9.03 -61.68
CA HIS A 239 64.08 9.22 -63.11
C HIS A 239 62.63 8.87 -63.51
N LYS A 240 61.78 8.43 -62.57
CA LYS A 240 60.37 8.10 -62.77
C LYS A 240 59.55 8.45 -61.53
N VAL A 241 58.34 8.97 -61.75
CA VAL A 241 57.31 9.17 -60.74
C VAL A 241 56.59 7.84 -60.58
N PHE A 242 56.31 7.40 -59.35
CA PHE A 242 55.55 6.17 -59.13
C PHE A 242 54.20 6.29 -59.84
N SER A 243 53.97 5.46 -60.85
CA SER A 243 52.63 5.23 -61.37
C SER A 243 51.87 4.40 -60.35
N LEU A 244 50.55 4.60 -60.31
CA LEU A 244 49.63 3.69 -59.65
C LEU A 244 49.83 2.25 -60.15
#